data_AF-M6Y873-F1
#
_entry.id   AF-M6Y873-F1
#
_cell.length_a   1.000
_cell.length_b   1.000
_cell.length_c   1.000
_cell.angle_alpha   90.00
_cell.angle_beta   90.00
_cell.angle_gamma   90.00
#
_symmetry.space_group_name_H-M   'P 1'
#
loop_
_entity.id
_entity.type
_entity.pdbx_description
1 polymer ?
#
loop_
_entity_poly.entity_id
_entity_poly.type
_entity_poly.pdbx_seq_one_letter_code
_entity_poly.pdbx_strand_id
1 'polypeptide(L)' 'MIVSKKLEIKVRELEEKGYSFIYIEDYVKGFYKGYFESKIKIARKMLLNGTSLEFVLMVTGFTEQELKDYGVRLDICSKG' A
#
# COMPACT_ATOMS: atom_id res chain seq x y z
N MET A 1 -2.69 8.94 -7.28
CA MET A 1 -3.31 7.91 -6.42
C MET A 1 -4.05 6.95 -7.33
N ILE A 2 -3.56 5.73 -7.53
CA ILE A 2 -4.27 4.74 -8.35
C ILE A 2 -5.53 4.36 -7.56
N VAL A 3 -6.69 4.83 -8.01
CA VAL A 3 -7.95 4.40 -7.42
C VAL A 3 -8.19 2.97 -7.92
N SER A 4 -8.30 2.02 -6.99
CA SER A 4 -8.61 0.64 -7.34
C SER A 4 -10.03 0.61 -7.89
N LYS A 5 -10.24 0.15 -9.13
CA LYS A 5 -11.59 -0.01 -9.71
C LYS A 5 -12.55 -0.78 -8.79
N LYS A 6 -12.01 -1.73 -8.00
CA LYS A 6 -12.76 -2.47 -6.99
C LYS A 6 -13.27 -1.57 -5.86
N LEU A 7 -12.47 -0.61 -5.42
CA LEU A 7 -12.86 0.37 -4.40
C LEU A 7 -13.93 1.33 -4.95
N GLU A 8 -13.80 1.79 -6.19
CA GLU A 8 -14.78 2.70 -6.83
C GLU A 8 -16.17 2.05 -6.92
N ILE A 9 -16.23 0.81 -7.41
CA ILE A 9 -17.47 0.05 -7.48
C ILE A 9 -18.08 -0.08 -6.08
N LYS A 10 -17.26 -0.38 -5.07
CA LYS A 10 -17.74 -0.56 -3.71
C LYS A 10 -18.26 0.73 -3.07
N VAL A 11 -17.58 1.86 -3.30
CA VAL A 11 -18.03 3.17 -2.84
C VAL A 11 -19.38 3.52 -3.47
N ARG A 12 -19.53 3.32 -4.79
CA ARG A 12 -20.81 3.56 -5.46
C ARG A 12 -21.95 2.69 -4.91
N GLU A 13 -21.69 1.40 -4.64
CA GLU A 13 -22.69 0.52 -3.98
C GLU A 13 -23.11 1.04 -2.59
N LEU A 14 -22.18 1.62 -1.82
CA LEU A 14 -22.46 2.17 -0.49
C LEU A 14 -23.26 3.48 -0.59
N GLU A 15 -22.95 4.32 -1.57
CA GLU A 15 -23.73 5.53 -1.86
C GLU A 15 -25.17 5.18 -2.27
N GLU A 16 -25.36 4.22 -3.18
CA GLU A 16 -26.69 3.75 -3.61
C GLU A 16 -27.51 3.12 -2.47
N LYS A 17 -26.86 2.52 -1.48
CA LYS A 17 -27.49 1.98 -0.27
C LYS A 17 -27.80 3.04 0.80
N GLY A 18 -27.41 4.30 0.57
CA GLY A 18 -27.66 5.40 1.49
C GLY A 18 -26.78 5.38 2.75
N TYR A 19 -25.58 4.78 2.69
CA TYR A 19 -24.62 4.88 3.79
C TYR A 19 -24.16 6.33 3.97
N SER A 20 -23.86 6.70 5.22
CA SER A 20 -23.38 8.05 5.52
C SER A 20 -22.00 8.30 4.91
N PHE A 21 -21.73 9.55 4.54
CA PHE A 21 -20.43 9.97 4.03
C PHE A 21 -19.28 9.59 4.98
N ILE A 22 -19.48 9.75 6.29
CA ILE A 22 -18.48 9.41 7.33
C ILE A 22 -18.10 7.92 7.25
N TYR A 23 -19.08 7.03 7.11
CA TYR A 23 -18.83 5.60 6.99
C TYR A 23 -18.03 5.25 5.73
N ILE A 24 -18.38 5.87 4.60
CA ILE A 24 -17.69 5.66 3.31
C ILE A 24 -16.25 6.16 3.40
N GLU A 25 -16.03 7.31 4.03
CA GLU A 25 -14.70 7.87 4.25
C GLU A 25 -13.82 6.94 5.11
N ASP A 26 -14.35 6.44 6.23
CA ASP A 26 -13.67 5.48 7.10
C ASP A 26 -13.36 4.17 6.37
N TYR A 27 -14.30 3.68 5.57
CA TYR A 27 -14.11 2.50 4.73
C TYR A 27 -12.95 2.68 3.74
N VAL A 28 -12.91 3.82 3.05
CA VAL A 28 -11.84 4.16 2.11
C VAL A 28 -10.50 4.26 2.83
N LYS A 29 -10.42 4.97 3.96
CA LYS A 29 -9.22 5.06 4.80
C LYS A 29 -8.73 3.68 5.23
N GLY A 30 -9.62 2.81 5.71
CA GLY A 30 -9.30 1.44 6.12
C GLY A 30 -8.79 0.58 4.97
N PHE A 31 -9.43 0.67 3.79
CA PHE A 31 -9.00 -0.03 2.59
C PHE A 31 -7.57 0.35 2.19
N TYR A 32 -7.28 1.66 2.15
CA TYR A 32 -5.94 2.13 1.81
C TYR A 32 -4.92 1.70 2.85
N LYS A 33 -5.23 1.80 4.15
CA LYS A 33 -4.33 1.34 5.22
C LYS A 33 -3.92 -0.13 5.03
N GLY A 34 -4.89 -1.03 4.82
CA GLY A 34 -4.61 -2.45 4.59
C GLY A 34 -3.83 -2.73 3.30
N TYR A 35 -4.12 -1.96 2.24
CA TYR A 35 -3.38 -2.03 0.97
C TYR A 35 -1.91 -1.63 1.14
N PHE A 36 -1.66 -0.51 1.81
CA PHE A 36 -0.32 0.00 2.10
C PHE A 36 0.45 -0.99 2.99
N GLU A 37 -0.14 -1.47 4.09
CA GLU A 37 0.47 -2.46 4.99
C GLU A 37 0.87 -3.75 4.24
N SER A 38 0.02 -4.24 3.35
CA SER A 38 0.29 -5.45 2.55
C SER A 38 1.48 -5.25 1.61
N LYS A 39 1.55 -4.11 0.91
CA LYS A 39 2.68 -3.80 0.02
C LYS A 39 3.97 -3.59 0.78
N ILE A 40 3.94 -2.93 1.95
CA ILE A 40 5.11 -2.77 2.82
C ILE A 40 5.63 -4.13 3.30
N LYS A 41 4.73 -5.05 3.67
CA LYS A 41 5.11 -6.43 4.04
C LYS A 41 5.78 -7.16 2.88
N ILE A 42 5.29 -6.98 1.65
CA ILE A 42 5.91 -7.53 0.44
C ILE A 42 7.29 -6.91 0.22
N ALA A 43 7.42 -5.58 0.29
CA ALA A 43 8.70 -4.88 0.16
C ALA A 43 9.74 -5.42 1.15
N ARG A 44 9.37 -5.51 2.44
CA ARG A 44 10.25 -6.08 3.49
C ARG A 44 10.68 -7.50 3.17
N LYS A 45 9.75 -8.37 2.76
CA LYS A 45 10.05 -9.76 2.41
C LYS A 45 11.01 -9.86 1.21
N MET A 46 10.81 -9.04 0.18
CA MET A 46 11.65 -9.03 -1.01
C MET A 46 13.07 -8.54 -0.68
N LEU A 47 13.19 -7.44 0.08
CA LEU A 47 14.48 -6.93 0.54
C LEU A 47 15.22 -7.95 1.44
N LEU A 48 14.51 -8.61 2.37
CA LEU A 48 15.08 -9.68 3.19
C LEU A 48 15.58 -10.88 2.36
N ASN A 49 14.96 -11.14 1.21
CA ASN A 49 15.37 -12.18 0.29
C ASN A 49 16.49 -11.73 -0.68
N GLY A 50 17.07 -10.54 -0.47
CA GLY A 50 18.15 -10.00 -1.31
C GLY A 50 17.68 -9.43 -2.66
N THR A 51 16.38 -9.16 -2.82
CA THR A 51 15.88 -8.49 -4.03
C THR A 51 16.38 -7.05 -4.08
N SER A 52 16.79 -6.58 -5.26
CA SER A 52 17.26 -5.20 -5.44
C SER A 52 16.19 -4.17 -5.08
N LEU A 53 16.60 -3.06 -4.47
CA LEU A 53 15.71 -1.96 -4.12
C LEU A 53 14.92 -1.46 -5.34
N GLU A 54 15.58 -1.28 -6.48
CA GLU A 54 14.96 -0.84 -7.73
C GLU A 54 13.78 -1.74 -8.14
N PHE A 55 13.96 -3.06 -8.08
CA PHE A 55 12.89 -4.00 -8.41
C PHE A 55 11.76 -3.96 -7.38
N VAL A 56 12.08 -3.80 -6.09
CA VAL A 56 11.07 -3.63 -5.04
C VAL A 56 10.24 -2.38 -5.25
N LEU A 57 10.86 -1.24 -5.58
CA LEU A 57 10.17 0.01 -5.90
C LEU A 57 9.26 -0.16 -7.13
N MET A 58 9.75 -0.84 -8.17
CA MET A 58 8.96 -1.14 -9.37
C MET A 58 7.71 -1.98 -9.07
N VAL A 59 7.86 -3.07 -8.30
CA VAL A 59 6.76 -4.00 -8.00
C VAL A 59 5.75 -3.38 -7.04
N THR A 60 6.22 -2.66 -6.04
CA THR A 60 5.35 -2.08 -5.01
C THR A 60 4.78 -0.73 -5.42
N GLY A 61 5.40 -0.05 -6.39
CA GLY A 61 5.04 1.31 -6.80
C GLY A 61 5.29 2.35 -5.72
N PHE A 62 6.10 2.02 -4.70
CA PHE A 62 6.53 2.95 -3.67
C PHE A 62 7.80 3.66 -4.07
N THR A 63 8.00 4.82 -3.44
CA THR A 63 9.27 5.53 -3.39
C THR A 63 10.11 5.05 -2.20
N GLU A 64 11.42 5.30 -2.28
CA GLU A 64 12.35 4.98 -1.20
C GLU A 64 11.96 5.67 0.12
N GLN A 65 11.50 6.92 0.04
CA GLN A 65 11.11 7.71 1.20
C GLN A 65 9.84 7.15 1.83
N GLU A 66 8.82 6.78 1.04
CA GLU A 66 7.63 6.10 1.56
C GLU A 66 8.01 4.81 2.29
N LEU A 67 8.89 3.98 1.71
CA LEU A 67 9.36 2.77 2.39
C LEU A 67 10.00 3.09 3.76
N LYS A 68 10.84 4.13 3.85
CA LYS A 68 11.46 4.57 5.11
C LYS A 68 10.44 5.10 6.11
N ASP A 69 9.47 5.90 5.66
CA ASP A 69 8.39 6.44 6.50
C ASP A 69 7.51 5.31 7.09
N TYR A 70 7.34 4.21 6.34
CA TYR A 70 6.70 2.98 6.82
C TYR A 70 7.66 2.02 7.57
N GLY A 71 8.85 2.49 7.94
CA GLY A 71 9.82 1.76 8.77
C GLY A 71 10.48 0.57 8.07
N VAL A 72 10.52 0.54 6.73
CA VAL A 72 11.28 -0.45 5.98
C VAL A 72 12.76 -0.06 6.02
N ARG A 73 13.57 -0.96 6.58
CA ARG A 73 15.02 -0.83 6.61
C ARG A 73 15.59 -1.20 5.25
N LEU A 74 16.22 -0.23 4.58
CA LEU A 74 16.83 -0.41 3.26
C LEU A 74 18.34 -0.72 3.35
N ASP A 75 18.91 -0.62 4.55
CA ASP A 75 20.32 -0.87 4.87
C ASP A 75 20.72 -2.37 4.84
N ILE A 76 19.75 -3.28 4.74
CA ILE A 76 19.98 -4.73 4.75
C ILE A 76 20.60 -5.29 3.45
N CYS A 77 20.78 -4.48 2.40
CA CYS A 77 21.45 -4.90 1.16
C CYS A 77 22.97 -4.68 1.10
N SER A 78 23.61 -4.05 2.11
CA SER A 78 25.07 -3.77 2.07
C SER A 78 25.98 -4.85 2.67
N LYS A 79 25.59 -6.13 2.65
CA LYS A 79 26.52 -7.23 2.95
C LYS A 79 26.74 -8.09 1.71
N GLY A 80 27.81 -7.76 0.99
CA GLY A 80 28.34 -8.46 -0.17
C GLY A 80 29.49 -7.67 -0.76
#